data_AF-A0A917WTC5-F1
#
_entry.id   AF-A0A917WTC5-F1
#
_cell.length_a   1.000
_cell.length_b   1.000
_cell.length_c   1.000
_cell.angle_alpha   90.00
_cell.angle_beta   90.00
_cell.angle_gamma   90.00
#
_symmetry.space_group_name_H-M   'P 1'
#
loop_
_entity.id
_entity.type
_entity.pdbx_description
1 polymer ?
#
loop_
_entity_poly.entity_id
_entity_poly.type
_entity_poly.pdbx_seq_one_letter_code
_entity_poly.pdbx_strand_id
1 'polypeptide(L)'
;MEPPVSYIAFHTVEQTGYISGAERAHVDILVRDTAAQHRRNLFGHDSPERPSLLRKAVNWRTDILDGDDFDQWSDTAIAVDDGQLHAILPGGPTAERTLSIDLNTVITHGTPAVQLAAHISAHCEVHAFIEGEDRAWFADQIDAAVQAGVLRQGMSCYRQRAGHPNGWAEVAELARSTDSGPIVMSYSVCDWFPNKDIAAWPDSLPDQDEDPDGFDAAEQSWIALTPAERWEQAVAGLRRKAETAWLLRISPDNLAAAAFGTETPLTWHDIAAAWRGQTVSA
;
A
#
# COMPACT_ATOMS: atom_id res chain seq x y z
N MET A 1 -29.29 -11.53 -4.85
CA MET A 1 -27.86 -11.48 -5.17
C MET A 1 -27.28 -10.41 -4.28
N GLU A 2 -26.53 -10.80 -3.26
CA GLU A 2 -25.93 -9.83 -2.33
C GLU A 2 -24.85 -9.03 -3.07
N PRO A 3 -24.72 -7.72 -2.81
CA PRO A 3 -23.71 -6.91 -3.47
C PRO A 3 -22.30 -7.43 -3.13
N PRO A 4 -21.36 -7.44 -4.09
CA PRO A 4 -19.98 -7.79 -3.80
C PRO A 4 -19.39 -6.72 -2.88
N VAL A 5 -19.08 -7.09 -1.63
CA VAL A 5 -18.35 -6.25 -0.70
C VAL A 5 -16.86 -6.51 -0.90
N SER A 6 -16.06 -5.45 -1.04
CA SER A 6 -14.60 -5.59 -1.14
C SER A 6 -14.00 -6.08 0.18
N TYR A 7 -12.82 -6.70 0.12
CA TYR A 7 -12.11 -7.20 1.31
C TYR A 7 -10.61 -7.30 1.08
N ILE A 8 -9.84 -7.18 2.16
CA ILE A 8 -8.43 -7.55 2.21
C ILE A 8 -8.36 -9.00 2.68
N ALA A 9 -7.56 -9.82 2.04
CA ALA A 9 -7.29 -11.19 2.45
C ALA A 9 -5.83 -11.35 2.87
N PHE A 10 -5.61 -12.16 3.90
CA PHE A 10 -4.31 -12.53 4.45
C PHE A 10 -4.15 -14.03 4.26
N HIS A 11 -3.37 -14.42 3.27
CA HIS A 11 -3.23 -15.81 2.86
C HIS A 11 -2.03 -16.47 3.52
N THR A 12 -2.20 -17.71 3.92
CA THR A 12 -1.12 -18.70 4.00
C THR A 12 -1.40 -19.76 2.93
N VAL A 13 -0.54 -20.76 2.80
CA VAL A 13 -0.78 -21.88 1.88
C VAL A 13 -2.06 -22.67 2.21
N GLU A 14 -2.45 -22.73 3.49
CA GLU A 14 -3.56 -23.56 3.97
C GLU A 14 -4.79 -22.77 4.40
N GLN A 15 -4.61 -21.53 4.84
CA GLN A 15 -5.64 -20.73 5.53
C GLN A 15 -5.70 -19.31 4.96
N THR A 16 -6.84 -18.65 5.13
CA THR A 16 -6.98 -17.24 4.77
C THR A 16 -7.84 -16.53 5.81
N GLY A 17 -7.32 -15.43 6.35
CA GLY A 17 -8.07 -14.47 7.16
C GLY A 17 -8.56 -13.31 6.30
N TYR A 18 -9.70 -12.73 6.66
CA TYR A 18 -10.32 -11.66 5.87
C TYR A 18 -10.69 -10.44 6.70
N ILE A 19 -10.51 -9.27 6.09
CA ILE A 19 -10.93 -7.97 6.62
C ILE A 19 -11.84 -7.29 5.61
N SER A 20 -12.95 -6.70 6.07
CA SER A 20 -13.82 -5.91 5.20
C SER A 20 -13.05 -4.77 4.53
N GLY A 21 -13.32 -4.52 3.24
CA GLY A 21 -12.70 -3.43 2.48
C GLY A 21 -13.09 -2.04 2.99
N ALA A 22 -14.13 -1.94 3.83
CA ALA A 22 -14.40 -0.73 4.59
C ALA A 22 -13.22 -0.35 5.52
N GLU A 23 -12.40 -1.32 5.95
CA GLU A 23 -11.18 -1.07 6.70
C GLU A 23 -10.10 -0.43 5.86
N ARG A 24 -9.89 -0.92 4.63
CA ARG A 24 -9.01 -0.27 3.65
C ARG A 24 -9.42 1.20 3.46
N ALA A 25 -10.71 1.46 3.26
CA ALA A 25 -11.21 2.83 3.08
C ALA A 25 -11.01 3.72 4.32
N HIS A 26 -11.22 3.18 5.53
CA HIS A 26 -10.93 3.89 6.78
C HIS A 26 -9.45 4.24 6.91
N VAL A 27 -8.57 3.29 6.63
CA VAL A 27 -7.13 3.50 6.74
C VAL A 27 -6.62 4.49 5.68
N ASP A 28 -7.14 4.45 4.46
CA ASP A 28 -6.82 5.44 3.41
C ASP A 28 -7.17 6.87 3.87
N ILE A 29 -8.35 7.06 4.49
CA ILE A 29 -8.73 8.34 5.09
C ILE A 29 -7.76 8.74 6.22
N LEU A 30 -7.43 7.80 7.12
CA LEU A 30 -6.50 8.04 8.21
C LEU A 30 -5.12 8.49 7.71
N VAL A 31 -4.59 7.84 6.68
CA VAL A 31 -3.31 8.19 6.05
C VAL A 31 -3.38 9.62 5.51
N ARG A 32 -4.41 9.95 4.73
CA ARG A 32 -4.59 11.28 4.14
C ARG A 32 -4.73 12.37 5.20
N ASP A 33 -5.53 12.14 6.23
CA ASP A 33 -5.74 13.10 7.33
C ASP A 33 -4.45 13.32 8.13
N THR A 34 -3.71 12.24 8.41
CA THR A 34 -2.43 12.31 9.11
C THR A 34 -1.40 13.09 8.28
N ALA A 35 -1.24 12.74 6.99
CA ALA A 35 -0.35 13.46 6.08
C ALA A 35 -0.74 14.93 5.94
N ALA A 36 -2.05 15.24 5.85
CA ALA A 36 -2.54 16.62 5.83
C ALA A 36 -2.14 17.41 7.07
N GLN A 37 -2.19 16.80 8.25
CA GLN A 37 -1.74 17.45 9.47
C GLN A 37 -0.23 17.74 9.44
N HIS A 38 0.60 16.80 8.95
CA HIS A 38 2.03 17.03 8.75
C HIS A 38 2.28 18.19 7.79
N ARG A 39 1.61 18.22 6.64
CA ARG A 39 1.70 19.35 5.68
C ARG A 39 1.35 20.68 6.32
N ARG A 40 0.20 20.77 7.01
CA ARG A 40 -0.24 22.02 7.67
C ARG A 40 0.79 22.51 8.68
N ASN A 41 1.37 21.61 9.46
CA ASN A 41 2.42 21.93 10.43
C ASN A 41 3.71 22.41 9.75
N LEU A 42 4.07 21.87 8.58
CA LEU A 42 5.30 22.21 7.87
C LEU A 42 5.21 23.52 7.09
N PHE A 43 4.07 23.78 6.44
CA PHE A 43 3.92 24.91 5.53
C PHE A 43 3.22 26.11 6.18
N GLY A 44 2.53 25.92 7.30
CA GLY A 44 1.74 26.95 7.97
C GLY A 44 0.47 27.28 7.17
N HIS A 45 -0.69 27.31 7.84
CA HIS A 45 -1.95 27.61 7.16
C HIS A 45 -1.98 29.04 6.58
N ASP A 46 -1.26 29.96 7.23
CA ASP A 46 -1.22 31.40 6.93
C ASP A 46 0.12 31.87 6.36
N SER A 47 0.96 30.94 5.87
CA SER A 47 2.25 31.35 5.30
C SER A 47 2.02 32.12 4.00
N PRO A 48 2.46 33.39 3.88
CA PRO A 48 2.32 34.16 2.65
C PRO A 48 3.09 33.55 1.47
N GLU A 49 4.01 32.62 1.75
CA GLU A 49 4.79 31.91 0.73
C GLU A 49 4.07 30.66 0.20
N ARG A 50 3.04 30.15 0.90
CA ARG A 50 2.33 28.89 0.59
C ARG A 50 1.82 28.81 -0.85
N PRO A 51 1.13 29.83 -1.42
CA PRO A 51 0.65 29.75 -2.81
C PRO A 51 1.78 29.67 -3.84
N SER A 52 2.90 30.36 -3.58
CA SER A 52 4.07 30.35 -4.48
C SER A 52 4.82 29.03 -4.44
N LEU A 53 4.80 28.35 -3.29
CA LEU A 53 5.47 27.06 -3.05
C LEU A 53 4.67 25.91 -3.67
N LEU A 54 3.35 25.89 -3.43
CA LEU A 54 2.45 24.91 -4.03
C LEU A 54 2.40 25.04 -5.56
N ARG A 55 2.47 26.25 -6.15
CA ARG A 55 2.51 26.44 -7.62
C ARG A 55 3.71 25.82 -8.31
N LYS A 56 4.86 25.74 -7.63
CA LYS A 56 6.08 25.15 -8.18
C LYS A 56 6.04 23.61 -8.17
N ALA A 57 5.15 23.03 -7.39
CA ALA A 57 5.12 21.59 -7.12
C ALA A 57 4.02 20.86 -7.91
N VAL A 58 3.02 21.58 -8.42
CA VAL A 58 1.95 20.97 -9.23
C VAL A 58 2.02 21.52 -10.65
N ASN A 59 2.78 20.84 -11.51
CA ASN A 59 2.91 21.21 -12.93
C ASN A 59 1.70 20.73 -13.75
N TRP A 60 0.51 21.20 -13.37
CA TRP A 60 -0.71 21.09 -14.16
C TRP A 60 -1.19 22.52 -14.45
N ARG A 61 -1.30 22.86 -15.74
CA ARG A 61 -1.85 24.11 -16.31
C ARG A 61 -1.96 25.28 -15.31
N THR A 62 -0.81 25.82 -14.92
CA THR A 62 -0.68 26.90 -13.93
C THR A 62 -1.17 28.27 -14.44
N ASP A 63 -1.80 28.31 -15.60
CA ASP A 63 -2.32 29.51 -16.24
C ASP A 63 -3.72 29.94 -15.72
N ILE A 64 -4.33 29.25 -14.75
CA ILE A 64 -5.77 29.46 -14.46
C ILE A 64 -6.13 29.83 -13.00
N LEU A 65 -5.31 29.61 -11.96
CA LEU A 65 -5.75 29.83 -10.57
C LEU A 65 -4.83 30.76 -9.76
N ASP A 66 -5.37 31.91 -9.34
CA ASP A 66 -4.72 32.88 -8.44
C ASP A 66 -5.35 32.89 -7.03
N GLY A 67 -4.51 33.08 -5.99
CA GLY A 67 -4.98 33.30 -4.61
C GLY A 67 -5.69 32.11 -3.94
N ASP A 68 -6.78 32.40 -3.20
CA ASP A 68 -7.56 31.45 -2.40
C ASP A 68 -8.09 30.24 -3.21
N ASP A 69 -8.37 30.43 -4.50
CA ASP A 69 -8.80 29.36 -5.41
C ASP A 69 -7.72 28.28 -5.59
N PHE A 70 -6.44 28.65 -5.46
CA PHE A 70 -5.33 27.71 -5.57
C PHE A 70 -5.09 26.93 -4.29
N ASP A 71 -5.24 27.54 -3.11
CA ASP A 71 -5.16 26.82 -1.83
C ASP A 71 -6.32 25.84 -1.70
N GLN A 72 -7.56 26.29 -2.00
CA GLN A 72 -8.73 25.42 -2.02
C GLN A 72 -8.60 24.31 -3.08
N TRP A 73 -8.08 24.62 -4.27
CA TRP A 73 -7.81 23.61 -5.28
C TRP A 73 -6.71 22.64 -4.85
N SER A 74 -5.61 23.10 -4.25
CA SER A 74 -4.53 22.22 -3.79
C SER A 74 -5.01 21.29 -2.69
N ASP A 75 -5.76 21.82 -1.72
CA ASP A 75 -6.36 21.03 -0.64
C ASP A 75 -7.39 20.05 -1.22
N THR A 76 -8.12 20.44 -2.28
CA THR A 76 -9.05 19.54 -2.99
C THR A 76 -8.34 18.48 -3.81
N ALA A 77 -7.37 18.84 -4.67
CA ALA A 77 -6.61 17.95 -5.54
C ALA A 77 -5.80 16.92 -4.74
N ILE A 78 -5.26 17.34 -3.60
CA ILE A 78 -4.61 16.46 -2.63
C ILE A 78 -5.65 15.60 -1.90
N ALA A 79 -6.80 16.16 -1.49
CA ALA A 79 -7.85 15.38 -0.84
C ALA A 79 -8.46 14.30 -1.75
N VAL A 80 -8.58 14.58 -3.06
CA VAL A 80 -9.12 13.62 -4.05
C VAL A 80 -8.06 12.72 -4.67
N ASP A 81 -6.76 12.93 -4.39
CA ASP A 81 -5.64 12.11 -4.87
C ASP A 81 -5.63 11.88 -6.40
N ASP A 82 -5.99 12.92 -7.14
CA ASP A 82 -6.02 12.90 -8.61
C ASP A 82 -4.77 13.59 -9.21
N GLY A 83 -3.69 13.69 -8.42
CA GLY A 83 -2.54 14.55 -8.73
C GLY A 83 -1.19 13.84 -8.69
N GLN A 84 -0.46 13.90 -9.81
CA GLN A 84 1.00 13.80 -9.78
C GLN A 84 1.60 15.13 -9.29
N LEU A 85 2.42 15.06 -8.23
CA LEU A 85 3.24 16.17 -7.78
C LEU A 85 4.51 16.19 -8.63
N HIS A 86 4.70 17.25 -9.39
CA HIS A 86 5.95 17.52 -10.10
C HIS A 86 6.79 18.49 -9.26
N ALA A 87 7.57 17.96 -8.32
CA ALA A 87 8.48 18.74 -7.52
C ALA A 87 9.82 18.95 -8.25
N ILE A 88 10.41 20.13 -8.15
CA ILE A 88 11.82 20.34 -8.51
C ILE A 88 12.63 20.25 -7.22
N LEU A 89 13.31 19.12 -7.01
CA LEU A 89 14.17 18.88 -5.85
C LEU A 89 15.65 19.16 -6.20
N PRO A 90 16.55 19.21 -5.20
CA PRO A 90 17.99 19.44 -5.43
C PRO A 90 18.69 18.45 -6.40
N GLY A 91 18.02 17.36 -6.81
CA GLY A 91 18.48 16.41 -7.83
C GLY A 91 17.86 16.58 -9.22
N GLY A 92 17.00 17.58 -9.41
CA GLY A 92 16.25 17.82 -10.65
C GLY A 92 14.73 17.65 -10.50
N PRO A 93 13.98 17.75 -11.61
CA PRO A 93 12.54 17.53 -11.60
C PRO A 93 12.23 16.06 -11.28
N THR A 94 11.41 15.86 -10.26
CA THR A 94 10.87 14.56 -9.85
C THR A 94 9.36 14.61 -9.99
N ALA A 95 8.77 13.62 -10.65
CA ALA A 95 7.33 13.42 -10.67
C ALA A 95 7.00 12.29 -9.71
N GLU A 96 6.29 12.58 -8.63
CA GLU A 96 5.91 11.62 -7.60
C GLU A 96 4.40 11.70 -7.35
N ARG A 97 3.76 10.57 -7.09
CA ARG A 97 2.33 10.60 -6.77
C ARG A 97 2.13 11.18 -5.37
N THR A 98 1.10 12.00 -5.20
CA THR A 98 0.78 12.59 -3.89
C THR A 98 0.53 11.49 -2.85
N LEU A 99 -0.19 10.42 -3.20
CA LEU A 99 -0.36 9.25 -2.34
C LEU A 99 0.97 8.63 -1.88
N SER A 100 1.99 8.52 -2.75
CA SER A 100 3.30 7.99 -2.34
C SER A 100 3.92 8.85 -1.24
N ILE A 101 3.86 10.17 -1.38
CA ILE A 101 4.41 11.12 -0.41
C ILE A 101 3.63 11.07 0.90
N ASP A 102 2.30 10.99 0.83
CA ASP A 102 1.42 10.86 2.00
C ASP A 102 1.75 9.57 2.77
N LEU A 103 1.81 8.44 2.07
CA LEU A 103 2.17 7.15 2.67
C LEU A 103 3.55 7.17 3.30
N ASN A 104 4.58 7.62 2.57
CA ASN A 104 5.94 7.71 3.09
C ASN A 104 6.02 8.63 4.32
N THR A 105 5.30 9.76 4.33
CA THR A 105 5.25 10.67 5.47
C THR A 105 4.64 9.99 6.69
N VAL A 106 3.51 9.31 6.49
CA VAL A 106 2.81 8.60 7.57
C VAL A 106 3.61 7.41 8.09
N ILE A 107 4.32 6.70 7.22
CA ILE A 107 5.20 5.59 7.62
C ILE A 107 6.42 6.12 8.39
N THR A 108 7.04 7.20 7.93
CA THR A 108 8.26 7.72 8.58
C THR A 108 7.96 8.36 9.93
N HIS A 109 6.80 8.99 10.09
CA HIS A 109 6.49 9.82 11.27
C HIS A 109 5.30 9.33 12.12
N GLY A 110 4.58 8.31 11.68
CA GLY A 110 3.47 7.72 12.42
C GLY A 110 3.93 6.89 13.62
N THR A 111 2.98 6.58 14.51
CA THR A 111 3.20 5.53 15.52
C THR A 111 3.20 4.15 14.85
N PRO A 112 3.77 3.10 15.47
CA PRO A 112 3.79 1.75 14.87
C PRO A 112 2.42 1.24 14.39
N ALA A 113 1.35 1.57 15.12
CA ALA A 113 -0.02 1.24 14.71
C ALA A 113 -0.45 1.93 13.41
N VAL A 114 -0.10 3.22 13.25
CA VAL A 114 -0.41 4.01 12.05
C VAL A 114 0.49 3.58 10.88
N GLN A 115 1.77 3.28 11.15
CA GLN A 115 2.71 2.74 10.18
C GLN A 115 2.20 1.41 9.60
N LEU A 116 1.79 0.48 10.48
CA LEU A 116 1.21 -0.80 10.08
C LEU A 116 -0.03 -0.60 9.21
N ALA A 117 -0.94 0.29 9.63
CA ALA A 117 -2.15 0.58 8.87
C ALA A 117 -1.80 1.10 7.47
N ALA A 118 -0.90 2.08 7.37
CA ALA A 118 -0.44 2.62 6.09
C ALA A 118 0.14 1.53 5.17
N HIS A 119 1.00 0.65 5.70
CA HIS A 119 1.53 -0.49 4.95
C HIS A 119 0.43 -1.43 4.46
N ILE A 120 -0.54 -1.78 5.30
CA ILE A 120 -1.66 -2.67 4.91
C ILE A 120 -2.47 -2.03 3.79
N SER A 121 -2.86 -0.76 3.93
CA SER A 121 -3.70 -0.07 2.94
C SER A 121 -3.02 0.08 1.60
N ALA A 122 -1.72 0.35 1.58
CA ALA A 122 -0.99 0.57 0.35
C ALA A 122 -0.56 -0.75 -0.30
N HIS A 123 -0.10 -1.71 0.51
CA HIS A 123 0.47 -2.94 -0.03
C HIS A 123 -0.53 -4.08 -0.23
N CYS A 124 -1.78 -3.95 0.22
CA CYS A 124 -2.79 -4.97 -0.07
C CYS A 124 -3.08 -5.12 -1.56
N GLU A 125 -2.83 -4.08 -2.36
CA GLU A 125 -3.04 -4.07 -3.81
C GLU A 125 -1.88 -4.70 -4.60
N VAL A 126 -0.70 -4.81 -3.98
CA VAL A 126 0.55 -5.28 -4.62
C VAL A 126 1.18 -6.47 -3.91
N HIS A 127 0.40 -7.13 -3.06
CA HIS A 127 0.74 -8.38 -2.39
C HIS A 127 1.93 -8.30 -1.42
N ALA A 128 2.02 -7.31 -0.54
CA ALA A 128 3.03 -7.41 0.53
C ALA A 128 2.86 -8.66 1.39
N PHE A 129 3.95 -9.06 2.02
CA PHE A 129 4.04 -10.29 2.79
C PHE A 129 4.77 -10.11 4.10
N ILE A 130 4.47 -11.01 5.03
CA ILE A 130 5.14 -11.16 6.32
C ILE A 130 5.80 -12.52 6.29
N GLU A 131 7.12 -12.58 6.53
CA GLU A 131 7.83 -13.85 6.59
C GLU A 131 7.44 -14.66 7.81
N GLY A 132 7.65 -15.97 7.74
CA GLY A 132 7.32 -16.91 8.80
C GLY A 132 7.86 -16.50 10.17
N GLU A 133 9.12 -16.09 10.24
CA GLU A 133 9.75 -15.64 11.48
C GLU A 133 9.13 -14.38 12.10
N ASP A 134 8.45 -13.56 11.30
CA ASP A 134 7.90 -12.26 11.71
C ASP A 134 6.40 -12.32 12.05
N ARG A 135 5.73 -13.47 11.85
CA ARG A 135 4.27 -13.57 12.02
C ARG A 135 3.80 -13.29 13.45
N ALA A 136 4.53 -13.78 14.46
CA ALA A 136 4.19 -13.52 15.86
C ALA A 136 4.25 -12.01 16.18
N TRP A 137 5.31 -11.34 15.72
CA TRP A 137 5.43 -9.89 15.83
C TRP A 137 4.28 -9.16 15.12
N PHE A 138 3.94 -9.59 13.90
CA PHE A 138 2.85 -8.99 13.13
C PHE A 138 1.50 -9.12 13.85
N ALA A 139 1.22 -10.27 14.46
CA ALA A 139 0.03 -10.46 15.29
C ALA A 139 -0.02 -9.48 16.47
N ASP A 140 1.12 -9.25 17.13
CA ASP A 140 1.22 -8.30 18.24
C ASP A 140 1.05 -6.84 17.79
N GLN A 141 1.53 -6.50 16.58
CA GLN A 141 1.28 -5.18 15.99
C GLN A 141 -0.21 -4.97 15.66
N ILE A 142 -0.91 -6.00 15.16
CA ILE A 142 -2.35 -5.94 14.93
C ILE A 142 -3.08 -5.66 16.25
N ASP A 143 -2.78 -6.43 17.30
CA ASP A 143 -3.44 -6.27 18.59
C ASP A 143 -3.18 -4.88 19.19
N ALA A 144 -1.94 -4.39 19.10
CA ALA A 144 -1.59 -3.04 19.55
C ALA A 144 -2.34 -1.95 18.76
N ALA A 145 -2.47 -2.11 17.44
CA ALA A 145 -3.15 -1.15 16.59
C ALA A 145 -4.67 -1.15 16.80
N VAL A 146 -5.27 -2.32 17.06
CA VAL A 146 -6.67 -2.43 17.47
C VAL A 146 -6.90 -1.80 18.84
N GLN A 147 -6.01 -2.05 19.81
CA GLN A 147 -6.10 -1.47 21.15
C GLN A 147 -5.95 0.06 21.12
N ALA A 148 -5.09 0.59 20.24
CA ALA A 148 -4.92 2.02 20.03
C ALA A 148 -6.11 2.69 19.29
N GLY A 149 -7.06 1.90 18.78
CA GLY A 149 -8.21 2.40 18.00
C GLY A 149 -7.84 2.86 16.59
N VAL A 150 -6.64 2.52 16.11
CA VAL A 150 -6.19 2.80 14.74
C VAL A 150 -6.86 1.85 13.76
N LEU A 151 -6.78 0.55 14.06
CA LEU A 151 -7.55 -0.50 13.41
C LEU A 151 -8.87 -0.71 14.15
N ARG A 152 -9.97 -0.88 13.41
CA ARG A 152 -11.32 -0.94 14.00
C ARG A 152 -11.68 -2.37 14.41
N GLN A 153 -12.36 -2.49 15.54
CA GLN A 153 -12.92 -3.78 15.98
C GLN A 153 -14.12 -4.20 15.12
N GLY A 154 -14.39 -5.50 15.04
CA GLY A 154 -15.59 -6.03 14.37
C GLY A 154 -15.58 -5.94 12.85
N MET A 155 -14.41 -5.75 12.22
CA MET A 155 -14.27 -5.59 10.77
C MET A 155 -14.28 -6.91 9.99
N SER A 156 -15.15 -7.85 10.35
CA SER A 156 -15.33 -9.13 9.63
C SER A 156 -15.86 -8.90 8.21
N CYS A 157 -15.44 -9.73 7.26
CA CYS A 157 -16.04 -9.74 5.91
C CYS A 157 -17.28 -10.65 5.89
N TYR A 158 -18.32 -10.35 5.10
CA TYR A 158 -19.51 -11.21 5.04
C TYR A 158 -19.27 -12.60 4.43
N ARG A 159 -18.11 -12.84 3.78
CA ARG A 159 -17.74 -14.20 3.32
C ARG A 159 -17.38 -15.13 4.47
N GLN A 160 -17.08 -14.59 5.64
CA GLN A 160 -16.95 -15.38 6.85
C GLN A 160 -18.32 -15.96 7.23
N ARG A 161 -18.40 -17.30 7.29
CA ARG A 161 -19.60 -18.04 7.68
C ARG A 161 -20.17 -17.48 8.99
N ALA A 162 -21.49 -17.54 9.16
CA ALA A 162 -22.13 -17.25 10.44
C ALA A 162 -21.38 -17.97 11.58
N GLY A 163 -20.74 -17.20 12.47
CA GLY A 163 -19.86 -17.72 13.54
C GLY A 163 -18.41 -17.23 13.53
N HIS A 164 -18.01 -16.41 12.56
CA HIS A 164 -16.67 -15.80 12.48
C HIS A 164 -16.74 -14.26 12.66
N PRO A 165 -17.06 -13.74 13.86
CA PRO A 165 -17.29 -12.30 14.09
C PRO A 165 -16.04 -11.42 14.08
N ASN A 166 -14.87 -11.97 13.72
CA ASN A 166 -13.63 -11.52 14.33
C ASN A 166 -12.61 -11.04 13.30
N GLY A 167 -12.91 -9.98 12.53
CA GLY A 167 -12.02 -9.37 11.53
C GLY A 167 -10.51 -9.42 11.86
N TRP A 168 -9.97 -8.42 12.57
CA TRP A 168 -8.54 -8.38 12.89
C TRP A 168 -8.07 -9.50 13.82
N ALA A 169 -8.95 -9.98 14.70
CA ALA A 169 -8.60 -11.07 15.62
C ALA A 169 -8.35 -12.41 14.89
N GLU A 170 -9.06 -12.69 13.80
CA GLU A 170 -8.83 -13.86 12.95
C GLU A 170 -7.50 -13.74 12.18
N VAL A 171 -7.14 -12.54 11.73
CA VAL A 171 -5.83 -12.30 11.09
C VAL A 171 -4.69 -12.44 12.11
N ALA A 172 -4.88 -11.95 13.34
CA ALA A 172 -3.90 -12.14 14.41
C ALA A 172 -3.78 -13.62 14.83
N GLU A 173 -4.89 -14.37 14.89
CA GLU A 173 -4.88 -15.81 15.15
C GLU A 173 -4.21 -16.58 14.02
N LEU A 174 -4.53 -16.26 12.76
CA LEU A 174 -3.82 -16.78 11.59
C LEU A 174 -2.32 -16.54 11.75
N ALA A 175 -1.90 -15.32 12.06
CA ALA A 175 -0.49 -15.00 12.23
C ALA A 175 0.18 -15.79 13.37
N ARG A 176 -0.55 -16.15 14.43
CA ARG A 176 -0.06 -16.97 15.54
C ARG A 176 -0.15 -18.48 15.31
N SER A 177 -0.74 -18.94 14.20
CA SER A 177 -0.87 -20.37 13.93
C SER A 177 0.50 -21.03 13.77
N THR A 178 0.55 -22.36 13.92
CA THR A 178 1.81 -23.13 13.90
C THR A 178 2.49 -23.20 12.53
N ASP A 179 1.86 -22.65 11.49
CA ASP A 179 2.43 -22.56 10.16
C ASP A 179 3.61 -21.57 10.15
N SER A 180 4.74 -21.99 9.60
CA SER A 180 5.95 -21.17 9.45
C SER A 180 6.07 -20.54 8.05
N GLY A 181 5.11 -20.77 7.16
CA GLY A 181 5.06 -20.12 5.85
C GLY A 181 4.73 -18.63 5.94
N PRO A 182 4.99 -17.84 4.88
CA PRO A 182 4.68 -16.43 4.87
C PRO A 182 3.17 -16.17 4.85
N ILE A 183 2.78 -14.99 5.33
CA ILE A 183 1.44 -14.44 5.10
C ILE A 183 1.52 -13.48 3.92
N VAL A 184 0.67 -13.63 2.91
CA VAL A 184 0.61 -12.76 1.73
C VAL A 184 -0.73 -12.03 1.69
N MET A 185 -0.70 -10.72 1.49
CA MET A 185 -1.91 -9.92 1.37
C MET A 185 -2.47 -9.94 -0.05
N SER A 186 -3.78 -9.78 -0.20
CA SER A 186 -4.41 -9.41 -1.47
C SER A 186 -5.64 -8.55 -1.22
N TYR A 187 -6.06 -7.78 -2.22
CA TYR A 187 -7.26 -6.97 -2.16
C TYR A 187 -8.23 -7.42 -3.25
N SER A 188 -9.48 -7.69 -2.88
CA SER A 188 -10.46 -8.33 -3.76
C SER A 188 -10.87 -7.54 -5.00
N VAL A 189 -10.48 -6.27 -5.08
CA VAL A 189 -10.76 -5.36 -6.21
C VAL A 189 -9.57 -5.29 -7.18
N CYS A 190 -8.42 -5.82 -6.76
CA CYS A 190 -7.20 -5.94 -7.52
C CYS A 190 -6.99 -7.41 -7.95
N ASP A 191 -5.76 -7.75 -8.33
CA ASP A 191 -5.40 -9.12 -8.65
C ASP A 191 -5.43 -10.01 -7.40
N TRP A 192 -5.79 -11.29 -7.61
CA TRP A 192 -5.85 -12.28 -6.53
C TRP A 192 -4.49 -12.96 -6.33
N PHE A 193 -4.17 -13.41 -5.12
CA PHE A 193 -2.97 -14.22 -4.85
C PHE A 193 -3.33 -15.70 -4.62
N PRO A 194 -2.58 -16.67 -5.17
CA PRO A 194 -1.44 -16.51 -6.09
C PRO A 194 -1.89 -16.18 -7.52
N ASN A 195 -1.08 -15.41 -8.26
CA ASN A 195 -1.26 -15.14 -9.69
C ASN A 195 0.04 -15.28 -10.48
N LYS A 196 -0.12 -15.46 -11.80
CA LYS A 196 0.96 -15.72 -12.75
C LYS A 196 1.92 -14.53 -12.90
N ASP A 197 1.40 -13.30 -12.81
CA ASP A 197 2.17 -12.06 -13.01
C ASP A 197 3.14 -11.79 -11.84
N ILE A 198 2.74 -12.14 -10.61
CA ILE A 198 3.61 -12.09 -9.43
C ILE A 198 4.66 -13.19 -9.47
N ALA A 199 4.29 -14.40 -9.93
CA ALA A 199 5.23 -15.48 -10.13
C ALA A 199 6.29 -15.19 -11.22
N ALA A 200 6.09 -14.13 -12.02
CA ALA A 200 6.83 -13.87 -13.26
C ALA A 200 6.78 -15.08 -14.20
N TRP A 201 5.59 -15.68 -14.28
CA TRP A 201 5.32 -16.79 -15.19
C TRP A 201 5.46 -16.30 -16.64
N PRO A 202 6.08 -17.08 -17.55
CA PRO A 202 6.30 -16.63 -18.92
C PRO A 202 4.97 -16.41 -19.67
N ASP A 203 4.84 -15.27 -20.36
CA ASP A 203 3.66 -14.93 -21.18
C ASP A 203 3.48 -15.84 -22.41
N SER A 204 4.57 -16.48 -22.85
CA SER A 204 4.54 -17.50 -23.89
C SER A 204 5.47 -18.65 -23.56
N LEU A 205 5.00 -19.86 -23.80
CA LEU A 205 5.84 -21.05 -23.79
C LEU A 205 6.43 -21.27 -25.20
N PRO A 206 7.70 -21.68 -25.32
CA PRO A 206 8.27 -22.02 -26.62
C PRO A 206 7.47 -23.15 -27.29
N ASP A 207 7.26 -23.04 -28.60
CA ASP A 207 6.75 -24.10 -29.47
C ASP A 207 5.32 -24.63 -29.21
N GLN A 208 4.36 -23.75 -28.87
CA GLN A 208 2.94 -24.15 -28.87
C GLN A 208 2.13 -23.35 -29.90
N ASP A 209 1.57 -24.07 -30.88
CA ASP A 209 0.61 -23.56 -31.85
C ASP A 209 -0.58 -22.91 -31.12
N GLU A 210 -1.10 -21.80 -31.65
CA GLU A 210 -2.25 -21.09 -31.07
C GLU A 210 -3.42 -22.06 -30.84
N ASP A 211 -3.80 -22.25 -29.57
CA ASP A 211 -4.94 -23.09 -29.20
C ASP A 211 -6.24 -22.44 -29.71
N PRO A 212 -7.08 -23.15 -30.49
CA PRO A 212 -8.34 -22.64 -31.00
C PRO A 212 -9.34 -22.17 -29.92
N ASP A 213 -9.18 -22.55 -28.65
CA ASP A 213 -10.06 -22.15 -27.54
C ASP A 213 -9.75 -20.76 -26.97
N GLY A 214 -8.69 -20.08 -27.46
CA GLY A 214 -8.42 -18.67 -27.16
C GLY A 214 -7.83 -18.37 -25.77
N PHE A 215 -7.53 -19.40 -24.98
CA PHE A 215 -6.66 -19.29 -23.81
C PHE A 215 -5.20 -19.45 -24.25
N ASP A 216 -4.32 -18.53 -23.84
CA ASP A 216 -2.90 -18.69 -24.12
C ASP A 216 -2.34 -19.93 -23.41
N ALA A 217 -1.41 -20.65 -24.07
CA ALA A 217 -0.79 -21.86 -23.53
C ALA A 217 -0.11 -21.63 -22.16
N ALA A 218 0.34 -20.40 -21.91
CA ALA A 218 0.93 -19.99 -20.65
C ALA A 218 -0.09 -20.04 -19.49
N GLU A 219 -1.29 -19.53 -19.69
CA GLU A 219 -2.39 -19.55 -18.73
C GLU A 219 -2.85 -20.99 -18.44
N GLN A 220 -2.96 -21.82 -19.47
CA GLN A 220 -3.25 -23.24 -19.27
C GLN A 220 -2.17 -23.93 -18.44
N SER A 221 -0.89 -23.66 -18.72
CA SER A 221 0.23 -24.23 -17.96
C SER A 221 0.24 -23.76 -16.50
N TRP A 222 -0.11 -22.50 -16.24
CA TRP A 222 -0.26 -21.96 -14.90
C TRP A 222 -1.44 -22.61 -14.15
N ILE A 223 -2.59 -22.77 -14.81
CA ILE A 223 -3.79 -23.40 -14.23
C ILE A 223 -3.55 -24.89 -13.96
N ALA A 224 -2.71 -25.56 -14.77
CA ALA A 224 -2.35 -26.95 -14.59
C ALA A 224 -1.51 -27.21 -13.33
N LEU A 225 -0.83 -26.19 -12.78
CA LEU A 225 -0.14 -26.30 -11.51
C LEU A 225 -1.10 -26.56 -10.35
N THR A 226 -0.68 -27.41 -9.43
CA THR A 226 -1.38 -27.59 -8.16
C THR A 226 -1.43 -26.27 -7.37
N PRO A 227 -2.39 -26.10 -6.45
CA PRO A 227 -2.45 -24.91 -5.61
C PRO A 227 -1.15 -24.63 -4.83
N ALA A 228 -0.48 -25.68 -4.36
CA ALA A 228 0.79 -25.57 -3.63
C ALA A 228 1.93 -25.10 -4.54
N GLU A 229 2.03 -25.61 -5.77
CA GLU A 229 3.02 -25.16 -6.76
C GLU A 229 2.78 -23.70 -7.14
N ARG A 230 1.51 -23.29 -7.37
CA ARG A 230 1.19 -21.87 -7.64
C ARG A 230 1.58 -20.96 -6.48
N TRP A 231 1.31 -21.38 -5.26
CA TRP A 231 1.71 -20.66 -4.05
C TRP A 231 3.24 -20.50 -4.00
N GLU A 232 4.00 -21.59 -4.15
CA GLU A 232 5.46 -21.57 -4.11
C GLU A 232 6.05 -20.64 -5.19
N GLN A 233 5.58 -20.75 -6.43
CA GLN A 233 6.05 -19.92 -7.54
C GLN A 233 5.73 -18.44 -7.32
N ALA A 234 4.51 -18.13 -6.87
CA ALA A 234 4.10 -16.75 -6.61
C ALA A 234 4.86 -16.13 -5.42
N VAL A 235 5.05 -16.86 -4.32
CA VAL A 235 5.86 -16.39 -3.17
C VAL A 235 7.31 -16.17 -3.59
N ALA A 236 7.89 -17.08 -4.38
CA ALA A 236 9.25 -16.91 -4.89
C ALA A 236 9.38 -15.67 -5.78
N GLY A 237 8.39 -15.43 -6.66
CA GLY A 237 8.34 -14.22 -7.49
C GLY A 237 8.20 -12.93 -6.67
N LEU A 238 7.37 -12.97 -5.63
CA LEU A 238 7.17 -11.84 -4.72
C LEU A 238 8.45 -11.49 -3.94
N ARG A 239 9.18 -12.49 -3.45
CA ARG A 239 10.48 -12.30 -2.78
C ARG A 239 11.51 -11.67 -3.72
N ARG A 240 11.60 -12.14 -4.98
CA ARG A 240 12.47 -11.51 -6.01
C ARG A 240 12.07 -10.05 -6.27
N LYS A 241 10.77 -9.75 -6.34
CA LYS A 241 10.31 -8.37 -6.48
C LYS A 241 10.77 -7.52 -5.29
N ALA A 242 10.61 -8.02 -4.06
CA ALA A 242 11.04 -7.31 -2.85
C ALA A 242 12.55 -7.02 -2.77
N GLU A 243 13.40 -7.81 -3.44
CA GLU A 243 14.85 -7.55 -3.54
C GLU A 243 15.18 -6.37 -4.46
N THR A 244 14.31 -6.06 -5.41
CA THR A 244 14.60 -5.15 -6.53
C THR A 244 13.71 -3.91 -6.57
N ALA A 245 12.54 -3.96 -5.94
CA ALA A 245 11.57 -2.88 -5.94
C ALA A 245 10.67 -2.97 -4.70
N TRP A 246 10.44 -1.82 -4.08
CA TRP A 246 9.49 -1.56 -2.98
C TRP A 246 9.66 -2.46 -1.74
N LEU A 247 9.43 -1.91 -0.55
CA LEU A 247 9.49 -2.67 0.70
C LEU A 247 8.24 -3.55 0.85
N LEU A 248 8.11 -4.58 0.00
CA LEU A 248 6.97 -5.51 -0.02
C LEU A 248 6.99 -6.49 1.17
N ARG A 249 8.16 -6.76 1.75
CA ARG A 249 8.23 -7.47 3.04
C ARG A 249 7.87 -6.48 4.14
N ILE A 250 6.93 -6.81 5.02
CA ILE A 250 6.67 -6.07 6.25
C ILE A 250 7.31 -6.83 7.40
N SER A 251 8.26 -6.20 8.09
CA SER A 251 9.02 -6.78 9.20
C SER A 251 9.32 -5.75 10.29
N PRO A 252 9.82 -6.17 11.47
CA PRO A 252 10.24 -5.25 12.52
C PRO A 252 11.25 -4.20 12.03
N ASP A 253 12.15 -4.60 11.13
CA ASP A 253 13.27 -3.78 10.69
C ASP A 253 12.86 -2.67 9.71
N ASN A 254 11.71 -2.81 9.04
CA ASN A 254 11.31 -1.91 7.97
C ASN A 254 9.91 -1.29 8.13
N LEU A 255 9.22 -1.54 9.25
CA LEU A 255 7.90 -0.95 9.52
C LEU A 255 7.89 0.59 9.44
N ALA A 256 9.00 1.24 9.77
CA ALA A 256 9.15 2.70 9.73
C ALA A 256 9.84 3.22 8.47
N ALA A 257 10.17 2.34 7.51
CA ALA A 257 10.94 2.71 6.33
C ALA A 257 10.01 3.11 5.18
N ALA A 258 10.23 4.30 4.62
CA ALA A 258 9.53 4.77 3.44
C ALA A 258 9.75 3.83 2.24
N ALA A 259 8.68 3.50 1.53
CA ALA A 259 8.66 2.39 0.58
C ALA A 259 8.13 2.76 -0.81
N PHE A 260 7.50 3.93 -0.95
CA PHE A 260 6.69 4.26 -2.12
C PHE A 260 7.33 5.31 -3.02
N GLY A 261 7.11 5.14 -4.32
CA GLY A 261 7.54 6.10 -5.34
C GLY A 261 8.80 5.70 -6.10
N THR A 262 9.56 6.70 -6.51
CA THR A 262 10.83 6.58 -7.23
C THR A 262 11.96 5.99 -6.37
N GLU A 263 13.19 5.90 -6.92
CA GLU A 263 14.38 5.35 -6.23
C GLU A 263 14.67 6.00 -4.86
N THR A 264 14.21 7.24 -4.64
CA THR A 264 14.32 7.94 -3.35
C THR A 264 12.92 8.27 -2.85
N PRO A 265 12.36 7.47 -1.92
CA PRO A 265 11.06 7.74 -1.32
C PRO A 265 11.03 9.12 -0.67
N LEU A 266 10.07 9.96 -1.07
CA LEU A 266 9.93 11.32 -0.56
C LEU A 266 8.83 11.40 0.50
N THR A 267 9.06 12.21 1.52
CA THR A 267 8.07 12.65 2.50
C THR A 267 7.76 14.13 2.34
N TRP A 268 6.67 14.62 2.95
CA TRP A 268 6.40 16.06 3.01
C TRP A 268 7.47 16.85 3.75
N HIS A 269 8.21 16.20 4.67
CA HIS A 269 9.33 16.81 5.35
C HIS A 269 10.50 17.07 4.39
N ASP A 270 10.78 16.16 3.46
CA ASP A 270 11.81 16.32 2.42
C ASP A 270 11.44 17.44 1.46
N ILE A 271 10.17 17.48 1.04
CA ILE A 271 9.63 18.57 0.22
C ILE A 271 9.80 19.91 0.94
N ALA A 272 9.44 19.99 2.23
CA ALA A 272 9.58 21.21 3.01
C ALA A 272 11.05 21.63 3.22
N ALA A 273 11.95 20.67 3.45
CA ALA A 273 13.38 20.93 3.60
C ALA A 273 13.99 21.50 2.31
N ALA A 274 13.72 20.85 1.17
CA ALA A 274 14.14 21.32 -0.14
C ALA A 274 13.68 22.76 -0.40
N TRP A 275 12.44 23.08 -0.04
CA TRP A 275 11.86 24.42 -0.23
C TRP A 275 12.51 25.49 0.64
N ARG A 276 12.95 25.14 1.85
CA ARG A 276 13.68 26.05 2.74
C ARG A 276 15.15 26.23 2.34
N GLY A 277 15.58 25.67 1.20
CA GLY A 277 16.97 25.66 0.77
C GLY A 277 17.87 24.81 1.67
N GLN A 278 17.28 23.91 2.47
CA GLN A 278 18.02 22.95 3.25
C GLN A 278 18.35 21.76 2.35
N THR A 279 19.59 21.30 2.41
CA THR A 279 20.01 20.10 1.68
C THR A 279 19.25 18.90 2.26
N VAL A 280 18.45 18.22 1.44
CA VAL A 280 17.78 16.97 1.83
C VAL A 280 18.85 15.90 1.92
N SER A 281 19.07 15.31 3.09
CA SER A 281 19.91 14.13 3.23
C SER A 281 19.09 12.91 2.83
N ALA A 282 19.50 12.21 1.78
CA ALA A 282 19.01 10.87 1.47
C ALA A 282 19.45 9.87 2.55
#